data_AF-A0A0R3F2J0-F1
#
_entry.id   AF-A0A0R3F2J0-F1
#
_cell.length_a   1.000
_cell.length_b   1.000
_cell.length_c   1.000
_cell.angle_alpha   90.00
_cell.angle_beta   90.00
_cell.angle_gamma   90.00
#
_symmetry.space_group_name_H-M   'P 1'
#
loop_
_entity.id
_entity.type
_entity.pdbx_description
1 polymer ?
#
loop_
_entity_poly.entity_id
_entity_poly.type
_entity_poly.pdbx_seq_one_letter_code
_entity_poly.pdbx_strand_id
1 'polypeptide(L)'
;MSTPQIPIGFFHVELAQVLAEFEGDYEFTLATPDGAPPQIDINGFSLPWHATDRMTEVYASSVAAFSAPDFDIDAYRREHADLVERRERELQLLERHLGWLPITEPLPSTDAEVRAFRPEVVRRVDALAPRPYLSLSELIGRHRDPSEPFSLADFDFIHAPGGHAPMVDFHKNAWLGEVLHTARENGVYISLICHAPIALTSTNLRVNADGAVYTVEDNVFASAEITTVGREGETGMLDQGYVHIPPGPTRLEYFVDEGLREAGFTVTTAPIPTSLILLSGNEIGLVTGNGPQTVDIQAADIRAAVDKT
;
A
#
# COMPACT_ATOMS: atom_id res chain seq x y z
N MET A 1 1.78 19.03 -24.67
CA MET A 1 0.86 17.88 -24.63
C MET A 1 0.84 17.41 -23.19
N SER A 2 -0.32 17.26 -22.56
CA SER A 2 -0.38 16.72 -21.20
C SER A 2 0.11 15.26 -21.22
N THR A 3 1.00 14.91 -20.30
CA THR A 3 1.36 13.51 -20.06
C THR A 3 0.07 12.74 -19.76
N PRO A 4 -0.22 11.61 -20.44
CA PRO A 4 -1.37 10.79 -20.09
C PRO A 4 -1.29 10.37 -18.62
N GLN A 5 -2.36 10.62 -17.86
CA GLN A 5 -2.45 10.15 -16.47
C GLN A 5 -2.95 8.70 -16.49
N ILE A 6 -2.28 7.84 -15.73
CA ILE A 6 -2.73 6.47 -15.50
C ILE A 6 -3.62 6.52 -14.25
N PRO A 7 -4.89 6.10 -14.32
CA PRO A 7 -5.72 5.97 -13.12
C PRO A 7 -5.12 4.88 -12.24
N ILE A 8 -4.53 5.30 -11.12
CA ILE A 8 -3.86 4.45 -10.13
C ILE A 8 -4.42 4.75 -8.75
N GLY A 9 -4.30 3.78 -7.85
CA GLY A 9 -4.77 3.92 -6.47
C GLY A 9 -3.92 3.11 -5.50
N PHE A 10 -4.39 3.01 -4.26
CA PHE A 10 -3.83 2.05 -3.31
C PHE A 10 -4.42 0.66 -3.54
N PHE A 11 -3.67 -0.36 -3.16
CA PHE A 11 -4.10 -1.75 -3.24
C PHE A 11 -4.83 -2.15 -1.95
N HIS A 12 -6.15 -2.32 -2.02
CA HIS A 12 -6.96 -2.65 -0.86
C HIS A 12 -6.54 -3.96 -0.17
N VAL A 13 -6.15 -4.98 -0.93
CA VAL A 13 -5.67 -6.28 -0.40
C VAL A 13 -4.50 -6.12 0.57
N GLU A 14 -3.65 -5.11 0.38
CA GLU A 14 -2.50 -4.84 1.24
C GLU A 14 -2.88 -4.18 2.57
N LEU A 15 -4.07 -3.59 2.67
CA LEU A 15 -4.63 -3.02 3.90
C LEU A 15 -5.58 -4.00 4.61
N ALA A 16 -6.34 -4.78 3.84
CA ALA A 16 -7.45 -5.58 4.32
C ALA A 16 -7.04 -6.57 5.41
N GLN A 17 -5.92 -7.28 5.20
CA GLN A 17 -5.44 -8.25 6.17
C GLN A 17 -5.00 -7.60 7.49
N VAL A 18 -4.44 -6.39 7.45
CA VAL A 18 -4.11 -5.63 8.66
C VAL A 18 -5.40 -5.21 9.38
N LEU A 19 -6.43 -4.78 8.67
CA LEU A 19 -7.73 -4.53 9.30
C LEU A 19 -8.30 -5.80 9.96
N ALA A 20 -8.24 -6.94 9.28
CA ALA A 20 -8.74 -8.21 9.79
C ALA A 20 -8.05 -8.66 11.08
N GLU A 21 -6.72 -8.48 11.15
CA GLU A 21 -5.90 -8.88 12.29
C GLU A 21 -6.19 -8.05 13.56
N PHE A 22 -6.66 -6.80 13.38
CA PHE A 22 -6.75 -5.82 14.47
C PHE A 22 -8.18 -5.29 14.74
N GLU A 23 -9.18 -5.56 13.88
CA GLU A 23 -10.54 -5.01 14.05
C GLU A 23 -11.26 -5.45 15.35
N GLY A 24 -10.77 -6.51 16.00
CA GLY A 24 -11.36 -7.03 17.24
C GLY A 24 -10.98 -6.27 18.51
N ASP A 25 -9.85 -5.56 18.48
CA ASP A 25 -9.23 -4.94 19.66
C ASP A 25 -8.62 -3.56 19.41
N TYR A 26 -8.63 -3.05 18.18
CA TYR A 26 -8.11 -1.73 17.81
C TYR A 26 -9.15 -0.80 17.18
N GLU A 27 -8.94 0.50 17.38
CA GLU A 27 -9.57 1.55 16.59
C GLU A 27 -8.60 2.07 15.53
N PHE A 28 -9.12 2.46 14.36
CA PHE A 28 -8.31 2.96 13.26
C PHE A 28 -8.58 4.44 13.01
N THR A 29 -7.52 5.24 12.97
CA THR A 29 -7.55 6.60 12.41
C THR A 29 -7.07 6.56 10.97
N LEU A 30 -7.84 7.12 10.06
CA LEU A 30 -7.51 7.17 8.63
C LEU A 30 -6.88 8.52 8.28
N ALA A 31 -5.79 8.49 7.52
CA ALA A 31 -5.10 9.68 7.08
C ALA A 31 -4.61 9.56 5.63
N THR A 32 -4.55 10.70 4.95
CA THR A 32 -3.92 10.89 3.64
C THR A 32 -3.05 12.14 3.66
N PRO A 33 -2.15 12.33 2.68
CA PRO A 33 -1.29 13.51 2.66
C PRO A 33 -2.00 14.86 2.80
N ASP A 34 -3.17 15.01 2.17
CA ASP A 34 -3.96 16.23 2.16
C ASP A 34 -5.33 16.12 2.87
N GLY A 35 -5.66 14.95 3.43
CA GLY A 35 -6.95 14.67 4.05
C GLY A 35 -8.08 14.39 3.06
N ALA A 36 -7.80 14.35 1.74
CA ALA A 36 -8.79 13.94 0.75
C ALA A 36 -8.98 12.42 0.77
N PRO A 37 -10.18 11.91 0.40
CA PRO A 37 -10.41 10.48 0.27
C PRO A 37 -9.44 9.84 -0.75
N PRO A 38 -8.73 8.76 -0.39
CA PRO A 38 -7.83 8.08 -1.31
C PRO A 38 -8.62 7.33 -2.39
N GLN A 39 -7.97 7.05 -3.53
CA GLN A 39 -8.55 6.26 -4.60
C GLN A 39 -8.13 4.80 -4.51
N ILE A 40 -9.10 3.89 -4.64
CA ILE A 40 -8.85 2.44 -4.69
C ILE A 40 -8.51 2.05 -6.12
N ASP A 41 -7.41 1.29 -6.29
CA ASP A 41 -7.11 0.67 -7.57
C ASP A 41 -7.91 -0.62 -7.76
N ILE A 42 -8.79 -0.66 -8.78
CA ILE A 42 -9.57 -1.85 -9.09
C ILE A 42 -8.71 -3.07 -9.41
N ASN A 43 -7.50 -2.87 -9.94
CA ASN A 43 -6.60 -3.97 -10.27
C ASN A 43 -6.09 -4.71 -9.02
N GLY A 44 -6.12 -4.05 -7.85
CA GLY A 44 -5.82 -4.67 -6.56
C GLY A 44 -6.83 -5.74 -6.12
N PHE A 45 -7.95 -5.91 -6.84
CA PHE A 45 -8.94 -6.97 -6.60
C PHE A 45 -8.72 -8.23 -7.45
N SER A 46 -7.66 -8.31 -8.27
CA SER A 46 -7.36 -9.52 -9.03
C SER A 46 -7.07 -10.70 -8.10
N LEU A 47 -7.70 -11.86 -8.36
CA LEU A 47 -7.57 -13.05 -7.49
C LEU A 47 -6.12 -13.44 -7.15
N PRO A 48 -5.13 -13.36 -8.06
CA PRO A 48 -3.73 -13.63 -7.74
C PRO A 48 -3.16 -12.78 -6.60
N TRP A 49 -3.62 -11.54 -6.42
CA TRP A 49 -3.13 -10.67 -5.35
C TRP A 49 -3.55 -11.14 -3.95
N HIS A 50 -4.66 -11.88 -3.87
CA HIS A 50 -5.19 -12.46 -2.63
C HIS A 50 -4.54 -13.82 -2.29
N ALA A 51 -3.67 -14.35 -3.17
CA ALA A 51 -3.11 -15.69 -3.00
C ALA A 51 -1.90 -15.76 -2.05
N THR A 52 -1.39 -14.62 -1.60
CA THR A 52 -0.34 -14.50 -0.58
C THR A 52 0.90 -15.34 -0.90
N ASP A 53 1.24 -16.32 -0.05
CA ASP A 53 2.36 -17.24 -0.24
C ASP A 53 2.25 -18.11 -1.52
N ARG A 54 1.04 -18.31 -2.04
CA ARG A 54 0.79 -18.99 -3.32
C ARG A 54 0.79 -18.07 -4.53
N MET A 55 1.06 -16.76 -4.35
CA MET A 55 0.97 -15.77 -5.44
C MET A 55 1.79 -16.15 -6.68
N THR A 56 3.00 -16.71 -6.51
CA THR A 56 3.84 -17.10 -7.66
C THR A 56 3.12 -18.11 -8.58
N GLU A 57 2.52 -19.14 -8.01
CA GLU A 57 1.82 -20.19 -8.76
C GLU A 57 0.49 -19.68 -9.34
N VAL A 58 -0.30 -18.97 -8.51
CA VAL A 58 -1.61 -18.46 -8.92
C VAL A 58 -1.46 -17.38 -9.98
N TYR A 59 -0.48 -16.48 -9.87
CA TYR A 59 -0.24 -15.45 -10.88
C TYR A 59 0.16 -16.08 -12.23
N ALA A 60 1.09 -17.04 -12.22
CA ALA A 60 1.53 -17.70 -13.45
C ALA A 60 0.40 -18.44 -14.18
N SER A 61 -0.43 -19.19 -13.44
CA SER A 61 -1.61 -19.86 -14.01
C SER A 61 -2.67 -18.87 -14.51
N SER A 62 -2.88 -17.76 -13.80
CA SER A 62 -3.87 -16.74 -14.16
C SER A 62 -3.49 -15.97 -15.42
N VAL A 63 -2.20 -15.61 -15.60
CA VAL A 63 -1.73 -14.97 -16.83
C VAL A 63 -2.00 -15.86 -18.05
N ALA A 64 -1.77 -17.16 -17.93
CA ALA A 64 -2.08 -18.13 -18.98
C ALA A 64 -3.60 -18.21 -19.23
N ALA A 65 -4.41 -18.25 -18.16
CA ALA A 65 -5.86 -18.32 -18.26
C ALA A 65 -6.46 -17.08 -18.93
N PHE A 66 -6.07 -15.87 -18.52
CA PHE A 66 -6.61 -14.62 -19.06
C PHE A 66 -6.25 -14.38 -20.53
N SER A 67 -5.19 -15.04 -21.02
CA SER A 67 -4.78 -14.99 -22.43
C SER A 67 -5.47 -16.04 -23.30
N ALA A 68 -6.23 -16.97 -22.71
CA ALA A 68 -6.90 -18.04 -23.43
C ALA A 68 -8.13 -17.51 -24.20
N PRO A 69 -8.32 -17.91 -25.47
CA PRO A 69 -9.45 -17.43 -26.29
C PRO A 69 -10.82 -17.89 -25.76
N ASP A 70 -10.84 -18.95 -24.96
CA ASP A 70 -12.00 -19.58 -24.34
C ASP A 70 -12.04 -19.39 -22.82
N PHE A 71 -11.38 -18.34 -22.30
CA PHE A 71 -11.39 -18.01 -20.87
C PHE A 71 -12.83 -17.89 -20.34
N ASP A 72 -13.17 -18.75 -19.37
CA ASP A 72 -14.45 -18.78 -18.67
C ASP A 72 -14.26 -18.24 -17.24
N ILE A 73 -14.83 -17.06 -16.99
CA ILE A 73 -14.77 -16.37 -15.71
C ILE A 73 -15.37 -17.23 -14.58
N ASP A 74 -16.49 -17.91 -14.82
CA ASP A 74 -17.15 -18.70 -13.78
C ASP A 74 -16.38 -19.99 -13.48
N ALA A 75 -15.74 -20.58 -14.48
CA ALA A 75 -14.84 -21.71 -14.27
C ALA A 75 -13.61 -21.29 -13.44
N TYR A 76 -12.98 -20.17 -13.80
CA TYR A 76 -11.82 -19.62 -13.09
C TYR A 76 -12.17 -19.27 -11.63
N ARG A 77 -13.34 -18.66 -11.38
CA ARG A 77 -13.84 -18.41 -10.02
C ARG A 77 -14.09 -19.68 -9.21
N ARG A 78 -14.58 -20.76 -9.85
CA ARG A 78 -14.78 -22.06 -9.17
C ARG A 78 -13.44 -22.73 -8.85
N GLU A 79 -12.45 -22.60 -9.73
CA GLU A 79 -11.10 -23.12 -9.50
C GLU A 79 -10.41 -22.41 -8.33
N HIS A 80 -10.60 -21.09 -8.21
CA HIS A 80 -10.04 -20.24 -7.15
C HIS A 80 -11.08 -19.83 -6.10
N ALA A 81 -12.00 -20.73 -5.75
CA ALA A 81 -13.14 -20.41 -4.88
C ALA A 81 -12.72 -19.90 -3.48
N ASP A 82 -11.59 -20.39 -2.96
CA ASP A 82 -10.98 -19.93 -1.72
C ASP A 82 -10.50 -18.47 -1.80
N LEU A 83 -9.95 -18.06 -2.94
CA LEU A 83 -9.52 -16.68 -3.18
C LEU A 83 -10.72 -15.75 -3.40
N VAL A 84 -11.78 -16.23 -4.06
CA VAL A 84 -13.05 -15.49 -4.16
C VAL A 84 -13.62 -15.24 -2.77
N GLU A 85 -13.63 -16.26 -1.90
CA GLU A 85 -14.11 -16.12 -0.52
C GLU A 85 -13.25 -15.15 0.29
N ARG A 86 -11.92 -15.22 0.15
CA ARG A 86 -10.99 -14.27 0.78
C ARG A 86 -11.25 -12.84 0.32
N ARG A 87 -11.32 -12.60 -0.99
CA ARG A 87 -11.60 -11.27 -1.56
C ARG A 87 -12.95 -10.72 -1.07
N GLU A 88 -13.95 -11.56 -0.90
CA GLU A 88 -15.24 -11.15 -0.32
C GLU A 88 -15.10 -10.70 1.13
N ARG A 89 -14.38 -11.45 1.98
CA ARG A 89 -14.12 -11.04 3.37
C ARG A 89 -13.36 -9.71 3.44
N GLU A 90 -12.37 -9.54 2.57
CA GLU A 90 -11.61 -8.30 2.45
C GLU A 90 -12.50 -7.13 2.00
N LEU A 91 -13.36 -7.32 0.99
CA LEU A 91 -14.30 -6.27 0.59
C LEU A 91 -15.26 -5.88 1.73
N GLN A 92 -15.66 -6.82 2.58
CA GLN A 92 -16.46 -6.49 3.77
C GLN A 92 -15.68 -5.67 4.81
N LEU A 93 -14.35 -5.83 4.90
CA LEU A 93 -13.50 -4.99 5.75
C LEU A 93 -13.44 -3.55 5.23
N LEU A 94 -13.31 -3.38 3.91
CA LEU A 94 -13.44 -2.06 3.26
C LEU A 94 -14.76 -1.38 3.68
N GLU A 95 -15.87 -2.08 3.53
CA GLU A 95 -17.21 -1.56 3.83
C GLU A 95 -17.35 -1.14 5.29
N ARG A 96 -16.76 -1.91 6.22
CA ARG A 96 -16.80 -1.62 7.66
C ARG A 96 -15.91 -0.45 8.06
N HIS A 97 -14.73 -0.31 7.46
CA HIS A 97 -13.69 0.57 8.00
C HIS A 97 -13.43 1.83 7.17
N LEU A 98 -13.55 1.78 5.85
CA LEU A 98 -13.07 2.86 4.97
C LEU A 98 -14.18 3.80 4.47
N GLY A 99 -15.42 3.32 4.41
CA GLY A 99 -16.54 4.11 3.88
C GLY A 99 -16.45 4.30 2.37
N TRP A 100 -17.16 5.31 1.84
CA TRP A 100 -17.15 5.61 0.42
C TRP A 100 -15.78 6.11 -0.05
N LEU A 101 -15.26 5.50 -1.12
CA LEU A 101 -14.02 5.88 -1.79
C LEU A 101 -14.17 5.77 -3.31
N PRO A 102 -13.53 6.65 -4.10
CA PRO A 102 -13.50 6.50 -5.55
C PRO A 102 -12.73 5.24 -5.96
N ILE A 103 -13.19 4.55 -7.01
CA ILE A 103 -12.57 3.35 -7.58
C ILE A 103 -12.10 3.66 -9.00
N THR A 104 -10.85 3.33 -9.34
CA THR A 104 -10.30 3.55 -10.68
C THR A 104 -11.14 2.90 -11.78
N GLU A 105 -11.12 3.50 -12.97
CA GLU A 105 -11.57 2.81 -14.18
C GLU A 105 -10.57 1.71 -14.56
N PRO A 106 -11.03 0.57 -15.13
CA PRO A 106 -10.12 -0.47 -15.60
C PRO A 106 -9.15 0.07 -16.65
N LEU A 107 -7.88 -0.29 -16.54
CA LEU A 107 -6.86 -0.04 -17.55
C LEU A 107 -7.08 -0.95 -18.77
N PRO A 108 -6.45 -0.70 -19.93
CA PRO A 108 -6.56 -1.57 -21.10
C PRO A 108 -6.12 -3.02 -20.86
N SER A 109 -5.21 -3.25 -19.91
CA SER A 109 -4.68 -4.58 -19.58
C SER A 109 -5.23 -5.14 -18.27
N THR A 110 -6.24 -4.52 -17.65
CA THR A 110 -6.99 -5.12 -16.52
C THR A 110 -7.55 -6.48 -16.93
N ASP A 111 -7.39 -7.49 -16.08
CA ASP A 111 -7.85 -8.84 -16.37
C ASP A 111 -9.38 -8.94 -16.49
N ALA A 112 -9.84 -9.94 -17.24
CA ALA A 112 -11.25 -10.09 -17.58
C ALA A 112 -12.14 -10.38 -16.35
N GLU A 113 -11.61 -11.04 -15.32
CA GLU A 113 -12.35 -11.36 -14.10
C GLU A 113 -12.60 -10.09 -13.27
N VAL A 114 -11.57 -9.27 -13.07
CA VAL A 114 -11.67 -7.97 -12.38
C VAL A 114 -12.60 -7.02 -13.13
N ARG A 115 -12.54 -6.97 -14.46
CA ARG A 115 -13.50 -6.18 -15.26
C ARG A 115 -14.94 -6.58 -14.99
N ALA A 116 -15.21 -7.89 -14.90
CA ALA A 116 -16.54 -8.41 -14.62
C ALA A 116 -16.95 -8.19 -13.16
N PHE A 117 -16.00 -8.16 -12.23
CA PHE A 117 -16.25 -7.92 -10.81
C PHE A 117 -16.48 -6.44 -10.48
N ARG A 118 -15.82 -5.51 -11.17
CA ARG A 118 -15.86 -4.07 -10.88
C ARG A 118 -17.26 -3.47 -10.67
N PRO A 119 -18.28 -3.75 -11.52
CA PRO A 119 -19.61 -3.17 -11.32
C PRO A 119 -20.22 -3.51 -9.95
N GLU A 120 -19.90 -4.69 -9.40
CA GLU A 120 -20.32 -5.07 -8.06
C GLU A 120 -19.60 -4.25 -6.99
N VAL A 121 -18.28 -4.13 -7.08
CA VAL A 121 -17.46 -3.33 -6.14
C VAL A 121 -17.95 -1.88 -6.13
N VAL A 122 -18.13 -1.27 -7.30
CA VAL A 122 -18.63 0.12 -7.43
C VAL A 122 -20.00 0.26 -6.77
N ARG A 123 -20.95 -0.63 -7.09
CA ARG A 123 -22.30 -0.59 -6.49
C ARG A 123 -22.27 -0.69 -4.96
N ARG A 124 -21.38 -1.51 -4.42
CA ARG A 124 -21.24 -1.72 -2.97
C ARG A 124 -20.62 -0.50 -2.29
N VAL A 125 -19.52 0.01 -2.83
CA VAL A 125 -18.81 1.18 -2.28
C VAL A 125 -19.62 2.47 -2.42
N ASP A 126 -20.34 2.67 -3.53
CA ASP A 126 -21.22 3.83 -3.74
C ASP A 126 -22.42 3.87 -2.77
N ALA A 127 -22.74 2.75 -2.13
CA ALA A 127 -23.79 2.69 -1.11
C ALA A 127 -23.30 3.11 0.30
N LEU A 128 -21.99 3.30 0.49
CA LEU A 128 -21.40 3.66 1.76
C LEU A 128 -21.47 5.18 2.00
N ALA A 129 -21.47 5.56 3.27
CA ALA A 129 -21.22 6.97 3.63
C ALA A 129 -19.72 7.27 3.56
N PRO A 130 -19.31 8.49 3.14
CA PRO A 130 -17.91 8.89 3.22
C PRO A 130 -17.45 8.96 4.68
N ARG A 131 -16.17 8.66 4.91
CA ARG A 131 -15.49 8.81 6.21
C ARG A 131 -14.47 9.94 6.17
N PRO A 132 -14.22 10.61 7.31
CA PRO A 132 -13.17 11.63 7.37
C PRO A 132 -11.77 10.98 7.29
N TYR A 133 -10.88 11.63 6.56
CA TYR A 133 -9.46 11.35 6.53
C TYR A 133 -8.72 12.58 7.06
N LEU A 134 -7.83 12.38 8.04
CA LEU A 134 -6.99 13.47 8.53
C LEU A 134 -5.86 13.74 7.54
N SER A 135 -5.50 15.02 7.38
CA SER A 135 -4.26 15.36 6.65
C SER A 135 -3.03 15.12 7.52
N LEU A 136 -1.86 14.91 6.92
CA LEU A 136 -0.62 14.71 7.69
C LEU A 136 -0.23 15.94 8.52
N SER A 137 -0.48 17.15 8.00
CA SER A 137 -0.25 18.39 8.74
C SER A 137 -1.22 18.56 9.91
N GLU A 138 -2.46 18.07 9.77
CA GLU A 138 -3.44 18.04 10.85
C GLU A 138 -3.05 17.06 11.95
N LEU A 139 -2.55 15.86 11.61
CA LEU A 139 -2.03 14.91 12.61
C LEU A 139 -0.92 15.55 13.46
N ILE A 140 0.05 16.18 12.80
CA ILE A 140 1.16 16.84 13.49
C ILE A 140 0.68 18.05 14.30
N GLY A 141 -0.22 18.85 13.74
CA GLY A 141 -0.80 20.01 14.42
C GLY A 141 -1.50 19.59 15.72
N ARG A 142 -2.34 18.56 15.65
CA ARG A 142 -3.05 18.03 16.82
C ARG A 142 -2.10 17.44 17.86
N HIS A 143 -1.11 16.63 17.45
CA HIS A 143 -0.13 16.06 18.39
C HIS A 143 0.70 17.13 19.12
N ARG A 144 0.98 18.26 18.46
CA ARG A 144 1.78 19.35 19.05
C ARG A 144 0.96 20.29 19.93
N ASP A 145 -0.37 20.30 19.80
CA ASP A 145 -1.25 21.15 20.60
C ASP A 145 -1.59 20.45 21.93
N PRO A 146 -1.08 20.93 23.07
CA PRO A 146 -1.35 20.30 24.37
C PRO A 146 -2.82 20.42 24.83
N SER A 147 -3.65 21.18 24.12
CA SER A 147 -5.09 21.26 24.37
C SER A 147 -5.92 20.25 23.58
N GLU A 148 -5.33 19.63 22.56
CA GLU A 148 -5.97 18.56 21.79
C GLU A 148 -5.83 17.22 22.54
N PRO A 149 -6.88 16.38 22.56
CA PRO A 149 -6.81 15.05 23.18
C PRO A 149 -6.08 14.02 22.30
N PHE A 150 -5.59 14.41 21.13
CA PHE A 150 -4.96 13.53 20.15
C PHE A 150 -3.45 13.54 20.31
N SER A 151 -2.82 12.37 20.46
CA SER A 151 -1.37 12.23 20.38
C SER A 151 -0.99 11.07 19.47
N LEU A 152 0.07 11.26 18.66
CA LEU A 152 0.71 10.14 17.97
C LEU A 152 1.28 9.09 18.93
N ALA A 153 1.52 9.45 20.19
CA ALA A 153 1.95 8.50 21.23
C ALA A 153 0.85 7.53 21.67
N ASP A 154 -0.41 7.78 21.30
CA ASP A 154 -1.54 6.91 21.63
C ASP A 154 -1.74 5.79 20.59
N PHE A 155 -0.90 5.74 19.56
CA PHE A 155 -0.95 4.73 18.50
C PHE A 155 0.10 3.64 18.76
N ASP A 156 -0.29 2.38 18.63
CA ASP A 156 0.70 1.29 18.69
C ASP A 156 1.41 1.09 17.34
N PHE A 157 0.74 1.38 16.22
CA PHE A 157 1.34 1.28 14.89
C PHE A 157 0.74 2.20 13.83
N ILE A 158 1.51 2.43 12.77
CA ILE A 158 1.10 3.02 11.50
C ILE A 158 1.32 1.97 10.40
N HIS A 159 0.31 1.73 9.57
CA HIS A 159 0.44 0.89 8.38
C HIS A 159 0.06 1.67 7.12
N ALA A 160 0.90 1.59 6.09
CA ALA A 160 0.63 2.19 4.79
C ALA A 160 0.61 1.12 3.70
N PRO A 161 -0.56 0.89 3.04
CA PRO A 161 -0.64 -0.01 1.89
C PRO A 161 0.06 0.61 0.68
N GLY A 162 0.50 -0.25 -0.22
CA GLY A 162 1.04 0.10 -1.52
C GLY A 162 -0.03 0.24 -2.59
N GLY A 163 0.17 -0.39 -3.74
CA GLY A 163 -0.34 0.10 -5.03
C GLY A 163 0.50 1.27 -5.55
N HIS A 164 0.20 1.83 -6.72
CA HIS A 164 1.06 2.87 -7.30
C HIS A 164 0.85 4.27 -6.68
N ALA A 165 -0.23 4.53 -5.96
CA ALA A 165 -0.53 5.87 -5.40
C ALA A 165 0.59 6.46 -4.50
N PRO A 166 1.22 5.69 -3.58
CA PRO A 166 2.38 6.15 -2.81
C PRO A 166 3.51 6.77 -3.64
N MET A 167 3.70 6.34 -4.89
CA MET A 167 4.75 6.89 -5.76
C MET A 167 4.54 8.39 -6.06
N VAL A 168 3.31 8.86 -5.96
CA VAL A 168 2.96 10.28 -6.14
C VAL A 168 2.96 10.97 -4.79
N ASP A 169 2.23 10.43 -3.82
CA ASP A 169 1.85 11.21 -2.64
C ASP A 169 2.89 11.14 -1.50
N PHE A 170 3.69 10.06 -1.44
CA PHE A 170 4.63 9.81 -0.35
C PHE A 170 6.08 10.17 -0.69
N HIS A 171 6.42 10.40 -1.95
CA HIS A 171 7.79 10.65 -2.36
C HIS A 171 8.24 12.06 -1.94
N LYS A 172 9.26 12.14 -1.07
CA LYS A 172 9.86 13.41 -0.59
C LYS A 172 8.84 14.41 0.00
N ASN A 173 7.80 13.91 0.66
CA ASN A 173 6.77 14.68 1.34
C ASN A 173 7.19 15.03 2.77
N ALA A 174 7.52 16.30 3.03
CA ALA A 174 8.04 16.72 4.34
C ALA A 174 7.10 16.45 5.53
N TRP A 175 5.78 16.55 5.34
CA TRP A 175 4.82 16.24 6.41
C TRP A 175 4.78 14.74 6.72
N LEU A 176 4.94 13.89 5.71
CA LEU A 176 5.09 12.45 5.93
C LEU A 176 6.38 12.15 6.68
N GLY A 177 7.48 12.83 6.33
CA GLY A 177 8.74 12.76 7.08
C GLY A 177 8.55 13.11 8.55
N GLU A 178 7.84 14.21 8.84
CA GLU A 178 7.53 14.63 10.20
C GLU A 178 6.66 13.61 10.95
N VAL A 179 5.63 13.05 10.31
CA VAL A 179 4.78 12.00 10.92
C VAL A 179 5.60 10.76 11.26
N LEU A 180 6.42 10.25 10.34
CA LEU A 180 7.22 9.04 10.57
C LEU A 180 8.26 9.24 11.68
N HIS A 181 8.98 10.38 11.68
CA HIS A 181 9.90 10.71 12.77
C HIS A 181 9.19 10.83 14.11
N THR A 182 8.09 11.57 14.17
CA THR A 182 7.34 11.78 15.41
C THR A 182 6.75 10.47 15.94
N ALA A 183 6.19 9.63 15.06
CA ALA A 183 5.67 8.33 15.43
C ALA A 183 6.79 7.45 16.03
N ARG A 184 7.93 7.35 15.35
CA ARG A 184 9.09 6.60 15.85
C ARG A 184 9.60 7.13 17.19
N GLU A 185 9.70 8.45 17.35
CA GLU A 185 10.14 9.10 18.60
C GLU A 185 9.21 8.77 19.78
N ASN A 186 7.95 8.44 19.50
CA ASN A 186 6.97 8.00 20.49
C ASN A 186 6.81 6.48 20.57
N GLY A 187 7.68 5.69 19.92
CA GLY A 187 7.67 4.23 19.99
C GLY A 187 6.62 3.53 19.11
N VAL A 188 5.94 4.27 18.22
CA VAL A 188 4.93 3.73 17.30
C VAL A 188 5.61 2.84 16.25
N TYR A 189 5.10 1.63 16.05
CA TYR A 189 5.62 0.71 15.03
C TYR A 189 5.18 1.12 13.61
N ILE A 190 6.08 1.11 12.64
CA ILE A 190 5.80 1.56 11.27
C ILE A 190 5.85 0.38 10.32
N SER A 191 4.81 0.21 9.51
CA SER A 191 4.67 -0.89 8.54
C SER A 191 4.38 -0.34 7.14
N LEU A 192 5.25 -0.66 6.18
CA LEU A 192 5.15 -0.21 4.78
C LEU A 192 5.20 -1.42 3.85
N ILE A 193 4.37 -1.48 2.81
CA ILE A 193 4.29 -2.64 1.90
C ILE A 193 4.30 -2.22 0.43
N CYS A 194 4.88 -3.05 -0.43
CA CYS A 194 4.85 -2.93 -1.89
C CYS A 194 5.54 -1.66 -2.39
N HIS A 195 4.82 -0.60 -2.81
CA HIS A 195 5.38 0.70 -3.20
C HIS A 195 5.41 1.72 -2.05
N ALA A 196 4.67 1.49 -0.96
CA ALA A 196 4.63 2.39 0.20
C ALA A 196 6.00 2.65 0.86
N PRO A 197 7.01 1.74 0.82
CA PRO A 197 8.35 2.03 1.30
C PRO A 197 8.98 3.31 0.74
N ILE A 198 8.52 3.83 -0.42
CA ILE A 198 8.96 5.14 -0.93
C ILE A 198 8.76 6.28 0.06
N ALA A 199 7.82 6.14 1.01
CA ALA A 199 7.62 7.04 2.14
C ALA A 199 8.91 7.32 2.92
N LEU A 200 9.86 6.37 2.96
CA LEU A 200 11.13 6.56 3.66
C LEU A 200 11.99 7.66 3.04
N THR A 201 11.83 7.96 1.74
CA THR A 201 12.48 9.14 1.13
C THR A 201 12.07 10.46 1.80
N SER A 202 10.86 10.52 2.36
CA SER A 202 10.34 11.66 3.10
C SER A 202 11.03 11.88 4.44
N THR A 203 11.61 10.83 5.04
CA THR A 203 12.30 10.91 6.34
C THR A 203 13.62 11.68 6.26
N ASN A 204 14.10 12.01 5.07
CA ASN A 204 15.19 12.97 4.87
C ASN A 204 14.76 14.43 5.14
N LEU A 205 13.47 14.66 5.37
CA LEU A 205 12.87 15.97 5.63
C LEU A 205 12.06 15.93 6.93
N ARG A 206 12.03 17.06 7.64
CA ARG A 206 11.15 17.31 8.79
C ARG A 206 10.56 18.71 8.70
N VAL A 207 9.52 18.96 9.49
CA VAL A 207 8.81 20.24 9.52
C VAL A 207 8.84 20.78 10.94
N ASN A 208 9.38 21.98 11.17
CA ASN A 208 9.42 22.56 12.51
C ASN A 208 8.06 23.12 12.97
N ALA A 209 8.00 23.69 14.18
CA ALA A 209 6.76 24.24 14.75
C ALA A 209 6.18 25.42 13.94
N ASP A 210 7.03 26.17 13.23
CA ASP A 210 6.62 27.30 12.37
C ASP A 210 6.19 26.84 10.96
N GLY A 211 6.22 25.54 10.68
CA GLY A 211 5.90 24.97 9.37
C GLY A 211 7.06 25.00 8.36
N ALA A 212 8.27 25.37 8.79
CA ALA A 212 9.44 25.39 7.91
C ALA A 212 10.05 23.99 7.75
N VAL A 213 10.30 23.60 6.50
CA VAL A 213 10.92 22.33 6.13
C VAL A 213 12.44 22.41 6.30
N TYR A 214 13.05 21.37 6.88
CA TYR A 214 14.50 21.23 6.98
C TYR A 214 14.95 19.80 6.69
N THR A 215 16.20 19.65 6.21
CA THR A 215 16.82 18.36 5.93
C THR A 215 17.33 17.72 7.23
N VAL A 216 17.14 16.41 7.38
CA VAL A 216 17.66 15.62 8.49
C VAL A 216 19.06 15.11 8.14
N GLU A 217 20.07 15.47 8.94
CA GLU A 217 21.46 15.01 8.71
C GLU A 217 21.67 13.55 9.16
N ASP A 218 21.21 13.22 10.37
CA ASP A 218 21.34 11.87 10.96
C ASP A 218 20.01 11.10 10.90
N ASN A 219 19.61 10.71 9.69
CA ASN A 219 18.36 9.99 9.49
C ASN A 219 18.44 8.53 10.00
N VAL A 220 17.85 8.28 11.17
CA VAL A 220 17.84 6.95 11.81
C VAL A 220 17.21 5.85 10.95
N PHE A 221 16.25 6.18 10.08
CA PHE A 221 15.64 5.20 9.18
C PHE A 221 16.63 4.62 8.18
N ALA A 222 17.69 5.35 7.81
CA ALA A 222 18.71 4.88 6.87
C ALA A 222 19.58 3.74 7.44
N SER A 223 19.49 3.47 8.75
CA SER A 223 20.18 2.34 9.38
C SER A 223 19.51 0.98 9.13
N ALA A 224 18.23 0.95 8.72
CA ALA A 224 17.53 -0.28 8.41
C ALA A 224 17.81 -0.75 6.98
N GLU A 225 17.92 -2.07 6.83
CA GLU A 225 17.76 -2.73 5.55
C GLU A 225 16.26 -2.88 5.27
N ILE A 226 15.82 -2.48 4.07
CA ILE A 226 14.41 -2.44 3.68
C ILE A 226 14.15 -3.20 2.40
N THR A 227 12.91 -3.63 2.20
CA THR A 227 12.45 -4.27 0.97
C THR A 227 11.22 -3.56 0.40
N THR A 228 11.00 -3.75 -0.90
CA THR A 228 10.00 -3.05 -1.71
C THR A 228 9.89 -3.76 -3.07
N VAL A 229 8.95 -3.35 -3.91
CA VAL A 229 8.94 -3.74 -5.33
C VAL A 229 10.26 -3.39 -6.03
N GLY A 230 10.84 -4.34 -6.76
CA GLY A 230 12.08 -4.12 -7.49
C GLY A 230 11.86 -3.66 -8.93
N ARG A 231 12.77 -2.85 -9.47
CA ARG A 231 12.72 -2.34 -10.86
C ARG A 231 12.46 -3.43 -11.91
N GLU A 232 13.09 -4.59 -11.80
CA GLU A 232 12.95 -5.66 -12.79
C GLU A 232 11.51 -6.20 -12.82
N GLY A 233 10.92 -6.45 -11.65
CA GLY A 233 9.52 -6.89 -11.53
C GLY A 233 8.53 -5.84 -12.00
N GLU A 234 8.75 -4.59 -11.58
CA GLU A 234 7.92 -3.45 -12.00
C GLU A 234 7.99 -3.24 -13.52
N THR A 235 9.17 -3.37 -14.13
CA THR A 235 9.33 -3.30 -15.59
C THR A 235 8.52 -4.39 -16.29
N GLY A 236 8.52 -5.62 -15.75
CA GLY A 236 7.68 -6.70 -16.27
C GLY A 236 6.18 -6.37 -16.22
N MET A 237 5.70 -5.76 -15.12
CA MET A 237 4.31 -5.31 -15.00
C MET A 237 3.99 -4.17 -15.97
N LEU A 238 4.89 -3.23 -16.19
CA LEU A 238 4.71 -2.11 -17.13
C LEU A 238 4.70 -2.57 -18.59
N ASP A 239 5.46 -3.61 -18.92
CA ASP A 239 5.54 -4.14 -20.28
C ASP A 239 4.39 -5.11 -20.61
N GLN A 240 3.87 -5.86 -19.62
CA GLN A 240 2.92 -6.97 -19.88
C GLN A 240 1.79 -7.14 -18.87
N GLY A 241 1.86 -6.48 -17.70
CA GLY A 241 0.89 -6.62 -16.62
C GLY A 241 -0.28 -5.62 -16.72
N TYR A 242 -1.04 -5.51 -15.64
CA TYR A 242 -2.27 -4.72 -15.60
C TYR A 242 -2.05 -3.21 -15.89
N VAL A 243 -0.88 -2.67 -15.54
CA VAL A 243 -0.48 -1.28 -15.81
C VAL A 243 0.00 -1.03 -17.24
N HIS A 244 0.11 -2.07 -18.07
CA HIS A 244 0.49 -1.89 -19.48
C HIS A 244 -0.62 -1.18 -20.27
N ILE A 245 -0.26 -0.13 -21.02
CA ILE A 245 -1.17 0.69 -21.83
C ILE A 245 -0.70 0.65 -23.30
N PRO A 246 -1.33 -0.20 -24.15
CA PRO A 246 -1.01 -0.26 -25.58
C PRO A 246 -1.28 1.07 -26.32
N PRO A 247 -0.64 1.30 -27.48
CA PRO A 247 0.26 0.40 -28.21
C PRO A 247 1.75 0.56 -27.86
N GLY A 248 2.09 1.50 -26.98
CA GLY A 248 3.47 1.84 -26.63
C GLY A 248 3.90 1.29 -25.28
N PRO A 249 5.18 1.49 -24.90
CA PRO A 249 5.65 1.14 -23.55
C PRO A 249 5.01 2.06 -22.50
N THR A 250 4.55 1.50 -21.38
CA THR A 250 4.23 2.27 -20.17
C THR A 250 5.51 2.50 -19.37
N ARG A 251 5.81 3.73 -18.95
CA ARG A 251 7.02 4.06 -18.19
C ARG A 251 6.71 4.97 -17.01
N LEU A 252 7.34 4.69 -15.88
CA LEU A 252 7.28 5.50 -14.67
C LEU A 252 8.38 6.56 -14.70
N GLU A 253 8.20 7.64 -13.92
CA GLU A 253 9.21 8.67 -13.74
C GLU A 253 10.45 8.15 -13.00
N TYR A 254 10.24 7.18 -12.10
CA TYR A 254 11.29 6.50 -11.35
C TYR A 254 10.80 5.12 -10.88
N PHE A 255 11.71 4.26 -10.42
CA PHE A 255 11.41 3.01 -9.74
C PHE A 255 11.61 3.16 -8.23
N VAL A 256 10.73 2.56 -7.43
CA VAL A 256 10.73 2.77 -5.97
C VAL A 256 12.05 2.35 -5.32
N ASP A 257 12.58 1.19 -5.68
CA ASP A 257 13.85 0.68 -5.15
C ASP A 257 15.04 1.56 -5.53
N GLU A 258 15.05 2.14 -6.73
CA GLU A 258 16.07 3.10 -7.17
C GLU A 258 15.95 4.43 -6.42
N GLY A 259 14.74 4.98 -6.30
CA GLY A 259 14.50 6.22 -5.57
C GLY A 259 14.89 6.13 -4.09
N LEU A 260 14.69 4.97 -3.47
CA LEU A 260 15.14 4.70 -2.11
C LEU A 260 16.68 4.60 -2.00
N ARG A 261 17.34 3.91 -2.94
CA ARG A 261 18.81 3.85 -2.98
C ARG A 261 19.43 5.23 -3.20
N GLU A 262 18.87 6.04 -4.08
CA GLU A 262 19.28 7.43 -4.30
C GLU A 262 19.10 8.30 -3.06
N ALA A 263 18.09 8.00 -2.24
CA ALA A 263 17.84 8.68 -0.97
C ALA A 263 18.72 8.18 0.19
N GLY A 264 19.61 7.21 -0.05
CA GLY A 264 20.60 6.72 0.92
C GLY A 264 20.22 5.44 1.67
N PHE A 265 19.14 4.75 1.28
CA PHE A 265 18.68 3.53 1.95
C PHE A 265 19.33 2.26 1.39
N THR A 266 19.53 1.27 2.25
CA THR A 266 19.94 -0.08 1.85
C THR A 266 18.70 -0.88 1.45
N VAL A 267 18.56 -1.21 0.16
CA VAL A 267 17.35 -1.84 -0.40
C VAL A 267 17.64 -3.23 -0.96
N THR A 268 16.95 -4.23 -0.41
CA THR A 268 16.96 -5.62 -0.88
C THR A 268 15.66 -5.94 -1.61
N THR A 269 15.77 -6.38 -2.86
CA THR A 269 14.64 -6.74 -3.72
C THR A 269 14.65 -8.24 -4.04
N ALA A 270 13.47 -8.80 -4.30
CA ALA A 270 13.33 -10.22 -4.60
C ALA A 270 13.84 -10.56 -6.00
N PRO A 271 14.59 -11.67 -6.19
CA PRO A 271 15.00 -12.15 -7.51
C PRO A 271 13.80 -12.56 -8.39
N ILE A 272 12.76 -13.13 -7.77
CA ILE A 272 11.47 -13.36 -8.41
C ILE A 272 10.49 -12.39 -7.73
N PRO A 273 9.81 -11.50 -8.47
CA PRO A 273 9.00 -10.42 -7.89
C PRO A 273 7.94 -10.89 -6.87
N THR A 274 7.37 -12.08 -7.07
CA THR A 274 6.35 -12.71 -6.23
C THR A 274 6.92 -13.55 -5.07
N SER A 275 8.25 -13.57 -4.87
CA SER A 275 8.84 -14.20 -3.67
C SER A 275 8.53 -13.36 -2.44
N LEU A 276 8.36 -14.02 -1.29
CA LEU A 276 8.14 -13.33 -0.02
C LEU A 276 9.46 -12.79 0.53
N ILE A 277 9.55 -11.47 0.69
CA ILE A 277 10.59 -10.81 1.48
C ILE A 277 9.90 -9.85 2.43
N LEU A 278 10.10 -10.10 3.73
CA LEU A 278 9.70 -9.23 4.82
C LEU A 278 10.97 -8.89 5.61
N LEU A 279 11.25 -7.60 5.81
CA LEU A 279 12.39 -7.14 6.59
C LEU A 279 11.90 -6.30 7.77
N SER A 280 12.11 -6.82 8.98
CA SER A 280 11.73 -6.18 10.24
C SER A 280 12.96 -5.57 10.90
N GLY A 281 13.07 -4.24 10.84
CA GLY A 281 14.02 -3.41 11.58
C GLY A 281 13.51 -3.09 12.99
N ASN A 282 13.33 -4.12 13.83
CA ASN A 282 12.74 -3.98 15.17
C ASN A 282 13.47 -2.98 16.07
N GLU A 283 14.77 -2.77 15.87
CA GLU A 283 15.57 -1.78 16.62
C GLU A 283 15.13 -0.33 16.38
N ILE A 284 14.48 -0.07 15.23
CA ILE A 284 13.97 1.26 14.87
C ILE A 284 12.44 1.28 14.72
N GLY A 285 11.75 0.19 15.04
CA GLY A 285 10.30 0.09 14.94
C GLY A 285 9.76 0.15 13.51
N LEU A 286 10.42 -0.53 12.55
CA LEU A 286 10.02 -0.52 11.13
C LEU A 286 9.90 -1.95 10.59
N VAL A 287 8.87 -2.24 9.82
CA VAL A 287 8.78 -3.42 8.94
C VAL A 287 8.46 -3.00 7.51
N THR A 288 9.13 -3.65 6.55
CA THR A 288 8.85 -3.48 5.12
C THR A 288 8.58 -4.83 4.44
N GLY A 289 7.57 -4.88 3.58
CA GLY A 289 7.20 -6.04 2.77
C GLY A 289 7.21 -5.73 1.28
N ASN A 290 7.59 -6.68 0.45
CA ASN A 290 7.84 -6.43 -0.97
C ASN A 290 6.61 -6.50 -1.90
N GLY A 291 5.43 -6.82 -1.38
CA GLY A 291 4.19 -6.87 -2.16
C GLY A 291 3.04 -7.58 -1.44
N PRO A 292 1.85 -7.71 -2.05
CA PRO A 292 0.70 -8.33 -1.40
C PRO A 292 0.96 -9.76 -0.92
N GLN A 293 1.94 -10.46 -1.51
CA GLN A 293 2.37 -11.79 -1.09
C GLN A 293 2.83 -11.85 0.36
N THR A 294 3.28 -10.73 0.95
CA THR A 294 3.76 -10.67 2.33
C THR A 294 2.71 -10.18 3.33
N VAL A 295 1.50 -9.81 2.91
CA VAL A 295 0.56 -9.10 3.79
C VAL A 295 0.18 -9.91 5.03
N ASP A 296 0.02 -11.23 4.93
CA ASP A 296 -0.33 -12.11 6.06
C ASP A 296 0.80 -12.18 7.09
N ILE A 297 2.04 -12.39 6.63
CA ILE A 297 3.21 -12.43 7.53
C ILE A 297 3.55 -11.05 8.08
N GLN A 298 3.25 -9.98 7.33
CA GLN A 298 3.43 -8.60 7.78
C GLN A 298 2.43 -8.22 8.87
N ALA A 299 1.16 -8.60 8.74
CA ALA A 299 0.16 -8.40 9.80
C ALA A 299 0.54 -9.13 11.08
N ALA A 300 1.02 -10.38 10.97
CA ALA A 300 1.52 -11.15 12.11
C ALA A 300 2.76 -10.53 12.77
N ASP A 301 3.66 -9.94 11.98
CA ASP A 301 4.84 -9.23 12.49
C ASP A 301 4.45 -7.95 13.26
N ILE A 302 3.50 -7.16 12.73
CA ILE A 302 2.95 -6.00 13.45
C ILE A 302 2.36 -6.45 14.79
N ARG A 303 1.53 -7.51 14.80
CA ARG A 303 0.91 -8.03 16.04
C ARG A 303 1.97 -8.42 17.06
N ALA A 304 2.99 -9.16 16.62
CA ALA A 304 4.10 -9.58 17.47
C ALA A 304 4.99 -8.42 17.96
N ALA A 305 5.00 -7.28 17.27
CA ALA A 305 5.71 -6.08 17.69
C ALA A 305 4.92 -5.31 18.75
N VAL A 306 3.63 -5.08 18.54
CA VAL A 306 2.81 -4.25 19.44
C VAL A 306 2.41 -4.97 20.74
N ASP A 307 2.21 -6.30 20.71
CA ASP A 307 1.89 -7.10 21.91
C ASP A 307 3.04 -7.16 22.95
N LYS A 308 4.25 -6.74 22.58
CA LYS A 308 5.44 -6.75 23.47
C LYS A 308 5.59 -5.47 24.30
N THR A 309 4.72 -4.49 24.09
CA THR A 309 4.76 -3.15 24.69
C THR A 309 3.73 -3.02 25.80
#